data_AF-A0A538DYH3-F1
#
_entry.id   AF-A0A538DYH3-F1
#
_cell.length_a   1.000
_cell.length_b   1.000
_cell.length_c   1.000
_cell.angle_alpha   90.00
_cell.angle_beta   90.00
_cell.angle_gamma   90.00
#
_symmetry.space_group_name_H-M   'P 1'
#
loop_
_entity.id
_entity.type
_entity.pdbx_description
1 polymer ?
#
loop_
_entity_poly.entity_id
_entity_poly.type
_entity_poly.pdbx_seq_one_letter_code
_entity_poly.pdbx_strand_id
1 'polypeptide(L)'
;MSTARDQLDRDFADELVYLARARRALAWMLEHARMRVATGAQVAGDRYTAERLGRMLKSYVKELAEEPDSPLYFGRLRFDAGPAADEHRNQSYYLGRRRITDASGQPLVIDWRAPVSARFYRASARDRQGVTTRRRFGWTTHHPVQLTGFEDERLDHGEELGTASQLLTAEIERPRVGPMRDIVATIQPEQDELVRADLDRSLCVQGGPGTGKTAVGLHRAAYLLYIHRRQLKRTGVLVVGPNPAFLHYISAVLPALGEVDVQQRTLDGVLSEYPPGAVDTDDAARVKHDARMAAVLRRALYARIAEPTESIVVPDGSYRLRVPVTALARHVARIRGEDVPYGVGRERVRARIVAMIQRQLEARGEAPTKRWLDTIGRARPVVAALDHAWPKVRPEELLTALLADPQVLARVADGLLTAPEQEAIR
;
A
#
# COMPACT_ATOMS: atom_id res chain seq x y z
N MET A 1 26.70 30.09 37.33
CA MET A 1 26.35 28.65 37.27
C MET A 1 25.01 28.34 37.93
N SER A 2 24.65 28.91 39.10
CA SER A 2 23.31 28.71 39.71
C SER A 2 22.15 29.10 38.78
N THR A 3 22.20 30.29 38.19
CA THR A 3 21.12 30.86 37.36
C THR A 3 20.77 30.04 36.11
N ALA A 4 21.74 29.39 35.47
CA ALA A 4 21.51 28.56 34.29
C ALA A 4 20.88 27.21 34.65
N ARG A 5 21.27 26.64 35.80
CA ARG A 5 20.67 25.41 36.32
C ARG A 5 19.25 25.67 36.81
N ASP A 6 19.02 26.78 37.50
CA ASP A 6 17.69 27.21 37.93
C ASP A 6 16.75 27.44 36.73
N GLN A 7 17.28 27.91 35.60
CA GLN A 7 16.49 28.05 34.37
C GLN A 7 16.17 26.69 33.73
N LEU A 8 17.13 25.77 33.66
CA LEU A 8 16.90 24.40 33.15
C LEU A 8 15.87 23.64 33.99
N ASP A 9 15.92 23.79 35.32
CA ASP A 9 14.97 23.15 36.23
C ASP A 9 13.55 23.72 36.06
N ARG A 10 13.43 25.03 35.84
CA ARG A 10 12.14 25.67 35.48
C ARG A 10 11.61 25.18 34.14
N ASP A 11 12.45 25.18 33.11
CA ASP A 11 12.08 24.69 31.78
C ASP A 11 11.62 23.23 31.85
N PHE A 12 12.32 22.37 32.60
CA PHE A 12 11.93 20.97 32.76
C PHE A 12 10.59 20.83 33.50
N ALA A 13 10.35 21.64 34.54
CA ALA A 13 9.08 21.66 35.24
C ALA A 13 7.91 22.08 34.32
N ASP A 14 8.12 23.08 33.46
CA ASP A 14 7.14 23.50 32.46
C ASP A 14 6.81 22.37 31.47
N GLU A 15 7.82 21.61 31.05
CA GLU A 15 7.62 20.45 30.18
C GLU A 15 6.83 19.31 30.87
N LEU A 16 7.04 19.09 32.17
CA LEU A 16 6.22 18.15 32.94
C LEU A 16 4.76 18.60 33.05
N VAL A 17 4.52 19.90 33.24
CA VAL A 17 3.16 20.48 33.25
C VAL A 17 2.51 20.31 31.88
N TYR A 18 3.25 20.57 30.80
CA TYR A 18 2.75 20.37 29.43
C TYR A 18 2.43 18.90 29.15
N LEU A 19 3.30 17.97 29.55
CA LEU A 19 3.08 16.53 29.42
C LEU A 19 1.80 16.09 30.15
N ALA A 20 1.57 16.58 31.37
CA ALA A 20 0.34 16.29 32.12
C ALA A 20 -0.91 16.83 31.41
N ARG A 21 -0.83 18.02 30.79
CA ARG A 21 -1.92 18.56 29.95
C ARG A 21 -2.17 17.67 28.72
N ALA A 22 -1.13 17.26 28.01
CA ALA A 22 -1.24 16.40 26.84
C ALA A 22 -1.82 15.01 27.19
N ARG A 23 -1.42 14.42 28.32
CA ARG A 23 -1.98 13.16 28.83
C ARG A 23 -3.47 13.27 29.13
N ARG A 24 -3.90 14.35 29.80
CA ARG A 24 -5.33 14.61 30.05
C ARG A 24 -6.12 14.78 28.75
N ALA A 25 -5.56 15.49 27.78
CA ALA A 25 -6.19 15.66 26.47
C ALA A 25 -6.32 14.32 25.71
N LEU A 26 -5.30 13.47 25.73
CA LEU A 26 -5.38 12.14 25.14
C LEU A 26 -6.44 11.27 25.82
N ALA A 27 -6.49 11.27 27.17
CA ALA A 27 -7.50 10.55 27.92
C ALA A 27 -8.91 11.03 27.56
N TRP A 28 -9.12 12.35 27.48
CA TRP A 28 -10.36 12.96 27.04
C TRP A 28 -10.74 12.56 25.60
N MET A 29 -9.78 12.57 24.66
CA MET A 29 -10.01 12.12 23.28
C MET A 29 -10.45 10.66 23.22
N LEU A 30 -9.81 9.79 24.01
CA LEU A 30 -10.13 8.36 24.08
C LEU A 30 -11.52 8.12 24.66
N GLU A 31 -11.87 8.82 25.75
CA GLU A 31 -13.19 8.76 26.36
C GLU A 31 -14.28 9.24 25.38
N HIS A 32 -14.09 10.40 24.75
CA HIS A 32 -15.01 10.90 23.74
C HIS A 32 -15.13 9.97 22.52
N ALA A 33 -14.04 9.37 22.07
CA ALA A 33 -14.08 8.39 20.99
C ALA A 33 -14.91 7.15 21.38
N ARG A 34 -14.74 6.62 22.60
CA ARG A 34 -15.53 5.51 23.14
C ARG A 34 -17.00 5.86 23.29
N MET A 35 -17.31 7.05 23.80
CA MET A 35 -18.69 7.54 23.89
C MET A 35 -19.34 7.61 22.50
N ARG A 36 -18.63 8.15 21.50
CA ARG A 36 -19.13 8.18 20.12
C ARG A 36 -19.37 6.79 19.54
N VAL A 37 -18.54 5.79 19.85
CA VAL A 37 -18.80 4.39 19.47
C VAL A 37 -20.11 3.90 20.08
N ALA A 38 -20.32 4.13 21.38
CA ALA A 38 -21.50 3.68 22.10
C ALA A 38 -22.79 4.36 21.58
N THR A 39 -22.76 5.68 21.37
CA THR A 39 -23.90 6.45 20.89
C THR A 39 -24.13 6.31 19.39
N GLY A 40 -23.07 6.29 18.58
CA GLY A 40 -23.14 6.23 17.12
C GLY A 40 -23.71 4.92 16.57
N ALA A 41 -23.60 3.83 17.34
CA ALA A 41 -24.28 2.55 17.05
C ALA A 41 -25.82 2.66 17.11
N GLN A 42 -26.37 3.69 17.75
CA GLN A 42 -27.81 3.86 17.98
C GLN A 42 -28.45 4.98 17.12
N VAL A 43 -27.67 5.80 16.42
CA VAL A 43 -28.15 7.09 15.84
C VAL A 43 -28.23 7.12 14.31
N ALA A 44 -27.67 6.15 13.56
CA ALA A 44 -27.73 6.20 12.10
C ALA A 44 -29.06 5.65 11.55
N GLY A 45 -29.73 6.43 10.69
CA GLY A 45 -31.05 6.12 10.12
C GLY A 45 -31.13 4.88 9.21
N ASP A 46 -30.01 4.22 8.91
CA ASP A 46 -29.95 2.92 8.24
C ASP A 46 -28.86 2.03 8.88
N ARG A 47 -29.16 0.74 9.03
CA ARG A 47 -28.35 -0.28 9.70
C ARG A 47 -26.96 -0.41 9.07
N TYR A 48 -26.86 -0.32 7.74
CA TYR A 48 -25.57 -0.38 7.04
C TYR A 48 -24.68 0.82 7.38
N THR A 49 -25.27 2.02 7.47
CA THR A 49 -24.54 3.24 7.82
C THR A 49 -24.11 3.23 9.29
N ALA A 50 -24.98 2.74 10.19
CA ALA A 50 -24.66 2.55 11.61
C ALA A 50 -23.48 1.59 11.79
N GLU A 51 -23.50 0.47 11.07
CA GLU A 51 -22.44 -0.53 11.15
C GLU A 51 -21.11 0.03 10.61
N ARG A 52 -21.13 0.74 9.49
CA ARG A 52 -19.92 1.33 8.90
C ARG A 52 -19.34 2.44 9.77
N LEU A 53 -20.19 3.27 10.38
CA LEU A 53 -19.78 4.27 11.37
C LEU A 53 -19.24 3.63 12.64
N GLY A 54 -19.91 2.59 13.15
CA GLY A 54 -19.47 1.82 14.31
C GLY A 54 -18.10 1.18 14.09
N ARG A 55 -17.85 0.58 12.92
CA ARG A 55 -16.53 0.06 12.54
C ARG A 55 -15.48 1.17 12.50
N MET A 56 -15.77 2.30 11.84
CA MET A 56 -14.85 3.45 11.79
C MET A 56 -14.48 3.97 13.19
N LEU A 57 -15.48 4.16 14.05
CA LEU A 57 -15.25 4.67 15.40
C LEU A 57 -14.50 3.65 16.28
N LYS A 58 -14.77 2.36 16.10
CA LYS A 58 -14.02 1.28 16.78
C LYS A 58 -12.55 1.24 16.33
N SER A 59 -12.28 1.37 15.02
CA SER A 59 -10.91 1.49 14.52
C SER A 59 -10.19 2.70 15.11
N TYR A 60 -10.86 3.86 15.16
CA TYR A 60 -10.29 5.07 15.77
C TYR A 60 -10.00 4.91 17.27
N VAL A 61 -10.89 4.26 18.03
CA VAL A 61 -10.62 3.94 19.45
C VAL A 61 -9.45 2.97 19.58
N LYS A 62 -9.35 1.96 18.70
CA LYS A 62 -8.25 1.00 18.68
C LYS A 62 -6.92 1.71 18.42
N GLU A 63 -6.85 2.55 17.39
CA GLU A 63 -5.66 3.38 17.08
C GLU A 63 -5.25 4.27 18.27
N LEU A 64 -6.22 4.89 18.95
CA LEU A 64 -5.94 5.70 20.14
C LEU A 64 -5.48 4.85 21.35
N ALA A 65 -5.98 3.63 21.48
CA ALA A 65 -5.73 2.76 22.64
C ALA A 65 -4.49 1.87 22.51
N GLU A 66 -3.94 1.64 21.31
CA GLU A 66 -2.85 0.68 21.09
C GLU A 66 -1.50 1.09 21.73
N GLU A 67 -1.35 2.34 22.19
CA GLU A 67 -0.10 2.80 22.82
C GLU A 67 -0.33 3.77 24.01
N PRO A 68 -0.84 3.29 25.17
CA PRO A 68 -1.05 4.14 26.33
C PRO A 68 0.26 4.67 26.94
N ASP A 69 1.37 3.95 26.74
CA ASP A 69 2.67 4.22 27.35
C ASP A 69 3.75 4.70 26.38
N SER A 70 3.41 5.08 25.15
CA SER A 70 4.39 5.66 24.21
C SER A 70 4.61 7.16 24.51
N PRO A 71 5.82 7.71 24.30
CA PRO A 71 6.03 9.15 24.34
C PRO A 71 4.99 9.90 23.49
N LEU A 72 4.28 10.86 24.09
CA LEU A 72 3.25 11.63 23.39
C LEU A 72 3.83 12.54 22.31
N TYR A 73 5.05 13.01 22.52
CA TYR A 73 5.82 13.83 21.59
C TYR A 73 7.31 13.52 21.75
N PHE A 74 8.08 13.70 20.68
CA PHE A 74 9.52 13.46 20.67
C PHE A 74 10.33 14.74 20.48
N GLY A 75 9.70 15.82 20.02
CA GLY A 75 10.37 17.09 19.81
C GLY A 75 9.45 18.30 19.87
N ARG A 76 10.06 19.49 19.92
CA ARG A 76 9.38 20.78 19.87
C ARG A 76 10.10 21.71 18.90
N LEU A 77 9.34 22.44 18.08
CA LEU A 77 9.85 23.52 17.24
C LEU A 77 9.38 24.86 17.80
N ARG A 78 10.28 25.85 17.80
CA ARG A 78 9.94 27.26 18.00
C ARG A 78 10.27 28.04 16.73
N PHE A 79 9.34 28.89 16.29
CA PHE A 79 9.48 29.72 15.11
C PHE A 79 9.74 31.19 15.47
N ASP A 80 10.51 31.88 14.63
CA ASP A 80 10.72 33.32 14.76
C ASP A 80 9.52 34.15 14.24
N ALA A 81 9.61 35.46 14.38
CA ALA A 81 8.66 36.41 13.82
C ALA A 81 8.94 36.74 12.35
N GLY A 82 9.96 36.13 11.74
CA GLY A 82 10.45 36.47 10.41
C GLY A 82 9.56 35.94 9.29
N PRO A 83 9.80 36.40 8.04
CA PRO A 83 9.04 35.94 6.89
C PRO A 83 9.25 34.45 6.60
N ALA A 84 10.44 33.90 6.90
CA ALA A 84 10.75 32.47 6.68
C ALA A 84 9.90 31.51 7.53
N ALA A 85 9.24 32.00 8.59
CA ALA A 85 8.31 31.22 9.39
C ALA A 85 6.89 31.16 8.78
N ASP A 86 6.60 31.89 7.71
CA ASP A 86 5.30 31.92 7.01
C ASP A 86 4.11 32.12 7.97
N GLU A 87 3.13 31.22 7.96
CA GLU A 87 1.97 31.24 8.87
C GLU A 87 2.30 30.80 10.30
N HIS A 88 3.51 30.30 10.55
CA HIS A 88 3.95 29.77 11.85
C HIS A 88 4.67 30.81 12.72
N ARG A 89 4.64 32.10 12.35
CA ARG A 89 5.33 33.16 13.09
C ARG A 89 4.97 33.17 14.58
N ASN A 90 6.00 33.21 15.42
CA ASN A 90 5.91 33.17 16.89
C ASN A 90 5.19 31.94 17.47
N GLN A 91 5.03 30.87 16.70
CA GLN A 91 4.38 29.64 17.16
C GLN A 91 5.40 28.65 17.74
N SER A 92 4.90 27.80 18.63
CA SER A 92 5.63 26.63 19.11
C SER A 92 4.80 25.37 18.91
N TYR A 93 5.40 24.33 18.34
CA TYR A 93 4.72 23.09 18.04
C TYR A 93 5.43 21.91 18.67
N TYR A 94 4.69 21.14 19.46
CA TYR A 94 5.12 19.82 19.92
C TYR A 94 4.80 18.79 18.83
N LEU A 95 5.77 17.93 18.51
CA LEU A 95 5.67 16.95 17.43
C LEU A 95 5.64 15.53 18.01
N GLY A 96 4.68 14.73 17.54
CA GLY A 96 4.49 13.36 17.99
C GLY A 96 4.00 12.43 16.89
N ARG A 97 3.85 11.16 17.23
CA ARG A 97 3.38 10.12 16.30
C ARG A 97 1.96 10.35 15.79
N ARG A 98 1.15 11.05 16.60
CA ARG A 98 -0.27 11.33 16.34
C ARG A 98 -0.63 12.73 16.80
N ARG A 99 -1.69 13.27 16.22
CA ARG A 99 -2.28 14.53 16.68
C ARG A 99 -2.97 14.34 18.04
N ILE A 100 -2.72 15.26 18.97
CA ILE A 100 -3.45 15.36 20.24
C ILE A 100 -4.09 16.75 20.31
N THR A 101 -5.38 16.81 20.65
CA THR A 101 -6.15 18.05 20.78
C THR A 101 -6.82 18.11 22.14
N ASP A 102 -6.89 19.31 22.73
CA ASP A 102 -7.70 19.51 23.92
C ASP A 102 -9.20 19.63 23.60
N ALA A 103 -10.02 19.77 24.65
CA ALA A 103 -11.47 19.85 24.55
C ALA A 103 -11.98 21.05 23.72
N SER A 104 -11.16 22.09 23.55
CA SER A 104 -11.50 23.26 22.72
C SER A 104 -11.14 23.05 21.24
N GLY A 105 -10.51 21.91 20.90
CA GLY A 105 -10.03 21.60 19.56
C GLY A 105 -8.64 22.17 19.24
N GLN A 106 -8.00 22.84 20.20
CA GLN A 106 -6.64 23.35 20.05
C GLN A 106 -5.64 22.19 19.97
N PRO A 107 -4.75 22.15 18.97
CA PRO A 107 -3.75 21.10 18.84
C PRO A 107 -2.66 21.27 19.90
N LEU A 108 -2.51 20.27 20.77
CA LEU A 108 -1.40 20.19 21.74
C LEU A 108 -0.20 19.45 21.16
N VAL A 109 -0.44 18.43 20.33
CA VAL A 109 0.63 17.71 19.62
C VAL A 109 0.27 17.65 18.15
N ILE A 110 1.22 18.03 17.31
CA ILE A 110 1.14 17.96 15.86
C ILE A 110 1.69 16.61 15.41
N ASP A 111 0.98 15.99 14.47
CA ASP A 111 1.41 14.73 13.86
C ASP A 111 2.69 14.95 13.02
N TRP A 112 3.66 14.06 13.14
CA TRP A 112 4.92 14.11 12.39
C TRP A 112 4.70 14.13 10.86
N ARG A 113 3.56 13.64 10.37
CA ARG A 113 3.21 13.63 8.94
C ARG A 113 2.68 14.98 8.45
N ALA A 114 2.33 15.90 9.34
CA ALA A 114 1.93 17.24 8.95
C ALA A 114 3.04 17.95 8.13
N PRO A 115 2.71 18.82 7.16
CA PRO A 115 3.71 19.51 6.34
C PRO A 115 4.73 20.32 7.16
N VAL A 116 4.28 21.05 8.19
CA VAL A 116 5.15 21.84 9.06
C VAL A 116 6.21 21.00 9.79
N SER A 117 5.89 19.75 10.09
CA SER A 117 6.79 18.83 10.80
C SER A 117 8.03 18.47 9.98
N ALA A 118 8.02 18.65 8.65
CA ALA A 118 9.20 18.46 7.81
C ALA A 118 10.39 19.35 8.26
N ARG A 119 10.09 20.55 8.79
CA ARG A 119 11.09 21.49 9.29
C ARG A 119 11.86 20.95 10.49
N PHE A 120 11.30 20.01 11.25
CA PHE A 120 12.03 19.35 12.35
C PHE A 120 13.21 18.53 11.85
N TYR A 121 13.02 17.85 10.71
CA TYR A 121 14.02 17.00 10.09
C TYR A 121 14.97 17.79 9.20
N ARG A 122 14.46 18.77 8.44
CA ARG A 122 15.23 19.44 7.38
C ARG A 122 15.88 20.76 7.79
N ALA A 123 15.35 21.46 8.78
CA ALA A 123 15.96 22.72 9.21
C ALA A 123 17.35 22.46 9.82
N SER A 124 18.29 23.32 9.47
CA SER A 124 19.68 23.30 9.94
C SER A 124 20.10 24.69 10.39
N ALA A 125 21.30 24.82 10.96
CA ALA A 125 21.88 26.13 11.27
C ALA A 125 22.09 27.00 10.00
N ARG A 126 22.31 26.36 8.84
CA ARG A 126 22.53 27.04 7.56
C ARG A 126 21.24 27.41 6.84
N ASP A 127 20.25 26.53 6.89
CA ASP A 127 18.90 26.76 6.38
C ASP A 127 17.89 26.51 7.50
N ARG A 128 17.53 27.58 8.20
CA ARG A 128 16.70 27.52 9.40
C ARG A 128 15.23 27.27 9.11
N GLN A 129 14.74 27.58 7.91
CA GLN A 129 13.32 27.49 7.55
C GLN A 129 12.40 28.14 8.61
N GLY A 130 12.78 29.31 9.13
CA GLY A 130 12.04 30.05 10.17
C GLY A 130 12.08 29.46 11.59
N VAL A 131 12.78 28.34 11.81
CA VAL A 131 12.96 27.72 13.12
C VAL A 131 14.05 28.46 13.90
N THR A 132 13.79 28.80 15.16
CA THR A 132 14.80 29.30 16.10
C THR A 132 15.40 28.15 16.88
N THR A 133 14.54 27.29 17.44
CA THR A 133 14.96 26.25 18.38
C THR A 133 14.28 24.93 18.04
N ARG A 134 15.08 23.88 17.94
CA ARG A 134 14.65 22.49 17.87
C ARG A 134 14.97 21.82 19.21
N ARG A 135 13.94 21.44 19.96
CA ARG A 135 14.09 20.67 21.21
C ARG A 135 13.85 19.19 20.94
N ARG A 136 14.68 18.32 21.49
CA ARG A 136 14.52 16.86 21.50
C ARG A 136 14.28 16.39 22.93
N PHE A 137 13.40 15.42 23.12
CA PHE A 137 13.06 14.90 24.44
C PHE A 137 13.60 13.49 24.66
N GLY A 138 14.18 13.26 25.83
CA GLY A 138 14.65 11.97 26.30
C GLY A 138 13.57 11.24 27.10
N TRP A 139 13.47 9.93 26.92
CA TRP A 139 12.44 9.11 27.56
C TRP A 139 13.04 7.85 28.17
N THR A 140 12.43 7.35 29.25
CA THR A 140 12.79 6.03 29.78
C THR A 140 12.45 4.92 28.79
N THR A 141 13.21 3.83 28.86
CA THR A 141 13.04 2.67 27.97
C THR A 141 12.09 1.61 28.52
N HIS A 142 11.80 1.66 29.82
CA HIS A 142 10.91 0.75 30.52
C HIS A 142 9.55 1.41 30.79
N HIS A 143 8.54 0.57 30.94
CA HIS A 143 7.20 1.01 31.29
C HIS A 143 7.08 1.25 32.82
N PRO A 144 6.38 2.31 33.25
CA PRO A 144 5.77 3.37 32.43
C PRO A 144 6.80 4.34 31.86
N VAL A 145 6.56 4.88 30.66
CA VAL A 145 7.48 5.81 30.01
C VAL A 145 7.43 7.19 30.67
N GLN A 146 8.61 7.70 31.04
CA GLN A 146 8.81 8.95 31.75
C GLN A 146 9.79 9.86 31.00
N LEU A 147 9.57 11.17 31.09
CA LEU A 147 10.46 12.18 30.52
C LEU A 147 11.74 12.24 31.37
N THR A 148 12.90 12.04 30.75
CA THR A 148 14.20 12.04 31.45
C THR A 148 14.97 13.34 31.27
N GLY A 149 14.70 14.08 30.20
CA GLY A 149 15.41 15.32 29.89
C GLY A 149 15.07 15.85 28.51
N PHE A 150 15.76 16.92 28.11
CA PHE A 150 15.68 17.46 26.76
C PHE A 150 17.02 18.06 26.32
N GLU A 151 17.18 18.22 25.01
CA GLU A 151 18.31 18.90 24.38
C GLU A 151 17.76 19.97 23.42
N ASP A 152 18.29 21.20 23.51
CA ASP A 152 17.94 22.30 22.61
C ASP A 152 19.04 22.53 21.57
N GLU A 153 18.63 22.61 20.31
CA GLU A 153 19.44 23.03 19.17
C GLU A 153 18.98 24.44 18.77
N ARG A 154 19.77 25.47 19.09
CA ARG A 154 19.46 26.85 18.73
C ARG A 154 20.02 27.20 17.36
N LEU A 155 19.23 26.87 16.34
CA LEU A 155 19.58 27.10 14.93
C LEU A 155 19.79 28.58 14.62
N ASP A 156 19.13 29.48 15.34
CA ASP A 156 19.32 30.94 15.25
C ASP A 156 20.68 31.43 15.77
N HIS A 157 21.32 30.63 16.62
CA HIS A 157 22.67 30.86 17.13
C HIS A 157 23.73 30.01 16.42
N GLY A 158 23.35 29.30 15.35
CA GLY A 158 24.24 28.41 14.61
C GLY A 158 24.53 27.09 15.33
N GLU A 159 23.79 26.76 16.40
CA GLU A 159 23.95 25.54 17.18
C GLU A 159 23.16 24.41 16.50
N GLU A 160 23.88 23.41 15.99
CA GLU A 160 23.30 22.18 15.44
C GLU A 160 24.01 20.99 16.08
N LEU A 161 23.28 20.21 16.89
CA LEU A 161 23.88 19.13 17.64
C LEU A 161 24.18 17.94 16.72
N GLY A 162 23.28 17.59 15.79
CA GLY A 162 23.50 16.47 14.88
C GLY A 162 23.95 15.19 15.63
N THR A 163 25.11 14.64 15.27
CA THR A 163 25.73 13.47 15.94
C THR A 163 26.25 13.76 17.35
N ALA A 164 26.36 15.03 17.77
CA ALA A 164 26.72 15.42 19.14
C ALA A 164 25.52 15.38 20.10
N SER A 165 24.29 15.18 19.61
CA SER A 165 23.11 14.96 20.44
C SER A 165 23.20 13.60 21.13
N GLN A 166 23.24 13.60 22.46
CA GLN A 166 23.31 12.35 23.24
C GLN A 166 21.97 11.63 23.20
N LEU A 167 20.86 12.38 23.22
CA LEU A 167 19.51 11.80 23.10
C LEU A 167 19.27 11.15 21.74
N LEU A 168 19.67 11.80 20.65
CA LEU A 168 19.55 11.24 19.30
C LEU A 168 20.43 9.99 19.15
N THR A 169 21.68 10.07 19.59
CA THR A 169 22.63 8.95 19.53
C THR A 169 22.14 7.76 20.35
N ALA A 170 21.70 8.00 21.58
CA ALA A 170 21.16 6.95 22.45
C ALA A 170 19.93 6.25 21.84
N GLU A 171 19.04 6.98 21.17
CA GLU A 171 17.88 6.36 20.51
C GLU A 171 18.26 5.58 19.24
N ILE A 172 19.26 6.05 18.47
CA ILE A 172 19.79 5.36 17.28
C ILE A 172 20.50 4.05 17.68
N GLU A 173 21.32 4.09 18.72
CA GLU A 173 22.11 2.96 19.22
C GLU A 173 21.28 1.97 20.06
N ARG A 174 20.04 2.32 20.38
CA ARG A 174 19.19 1.52 21.25
C ARG A 174 19.03 0.09 20.71
N PRO A 175 19.23 -0.96 21.54
CA PRO A 175 19.17 -2.35 21.10
C PRO A 175 17.87 -2.71 20.39
N ARG A 176 17.98 -3.34 19.22
CA ARG A 176 16.84 -3.72 18.36
C ARG A 176 16.32 -5.12 18.74
N VAL A 177 15.87 -5.28 19.98
CA VAL A 177 15.30 -6.53 20.51
C VAL A 177 13.78 -6.50 20.39
N GLY A 178 13.17 -7.60 19.97
CA GLY A 178 11.72 -7.72 19.79
C GLY A 178 11.21 -7.10 18.49
N PRO A 179 9.94 -6.67 18.43
CA PRO A 179 9.38 -5.99 17.27
C PRO A 179 10.17 -4.72 16.89
N MET A 180 10.18 -4.41 15.61
CA MET A 180 10.76 -3.19 15.08
C MET A 180 10.03 -1.98 15.66
N ARG A 181 10.81 -1.01 16.12
CA ARG A 181 10.34 0.29 16.61
C ARG A 181 10.24 1.27 15.45
N ASP A 182 9.35 2.25 15.59
CA ASP A 182 9.34 3.40 14.69
C ASP A 182 10.63 4.22 14.83
N ILE A 183 10.93 5.04 13.83
CA ILE A 183 12.12 5.90 13.80
C ILE A 183 11.75 7.37 13.73
N VAL A 184 10.49 7.74 14.01
CA VAL A 184 9.98 9.10 13.74
C VAL A 184 10.82 10.19 14.41
N ALA A 185 11.34 9.92 15.62
CA ALA A 185 12.18 10.87 16.34
C ALA A 185 13.61 11.01 15.77
N THR A 186 14.05 10.04 14.98
CA THR A 186 15.44 9.87 14.52
C THR A 186 15.58 9.88 13.00
N ILE A 187 14.49 10.13 12.25
CA ILE A 187 14.53 10.33 10.79
C ILE A 187 15.55 11.42 10.46
N GLN A 188 16.48 11.08 9.57
CA GLN A 188 17.49 12.01 9.06
C GLN A 188 16.94 12.85 7.89
N PRO A 189 17.54 14.02 7.58
CA PRO A 189 17.05 14.88 6.50
C PRO A 189 16.85 14.14 5.16
N GLU A 190 17.84 13.35 4.73
CA GLU A 190 17.80 12.61 3.46
C GLU A 190 16.76 11.48 3.49
N GLN A 191 16.50 10.90 4.68
CA GLN A 191 15.45 9.92 4.87
C GLN A 191 14.07 10.58 4.79
N ASP A 192 13.89 11.78 5.36
CA ASP A 192 12.63 12.52 5.28
C ASP A 192 12.27 12.90 3.84
N GLU A 193 13.25 13.22 2.99
CA GLU A 193 13.03 13.41 1.55
C GLU A 193 12.45 12.16 0.89
N LEU A 194 13.01 10.98 1.18
CA LEU A 194 12.51 9.70 0.67
C LEU A 194 11.13 9.35 1.23
N VAL A 195 10.89 9.64 2.51
CA VAL A 195 9.58 9.41 3.17
C VAL A 195 8.51 10.29 2.53
N ARG A 196 8.82 11.55 2.24
CA ARG A 196 7.86 12.54 1.73
C ARG A 196 7.80 12.67 0.21
N ALA A 197 8.58 11.90 -0.55
CA ALA A 197 8.48 11.93 -2.01
C ALA A 197 7.08 11.55 -2.51
N ASP A 198 6.66 12.09 -3.66
CA ASP A 198 5.30 11.94 -4.17
C ASP A 198 4.88 10.50 -4.47
N LEU A 199 3.57 10.24 -4.44
CA LEU A 199 2.96 8.91 -4.61
C LEU A 199 3.15 8.33 -6.02
N ASP A 200 3.20 9.18 -7.04
CA ASP A 200 3.31 8.80 -8.46
C ASP A 200 4.72 8.35 -8.86
N ARG A 201 5.71 8.55 -7.99
CA ARG A 201 7.10 8.16 -8.22
C ARG A 201 7.37 6.74 -7.71
N SER A 202 7.79 5.86 -8.62
CA SER A 202 8.45 4.60 -8.26
C SER A 202 9.81 4.90 -7.62
N LEU A 203 10.05 4.42 -6.40
CA LEU A 203 11.23 4.74 -5.60
C LEU A 203 11.95 3.46 -5.18
N CYS A 204 13.23 3.36 -5.53
CA CYS A 204 14.13 2.33 -5.03
C CYS A 204 15.03 2.93 -3.94
N VAL A 205 14.99 2.36 -2.73
CA VAL A 205 15.83 2.80 -1.60
C VAL A 205 16.97 1.81 -1.42
N GLN A 206 18.16 2.19 -1.88
CA GLN A 206 19.38 1.39 -1.78
C GLN A 206 20.33 1.97 -0.74
N GLY A 207 21.00 1.11 0.03
CA GLY A 207 21.93 1.53 1.07
C GLY A 207 22.51 0.35 1.85
N GLY A 208 23.57 0.59 2.60
CA GLY A 208 24.28 -0.45 3.38
C GLY A 208 23.43 -1.11 4.48
N PRO A 209 23.89 -2.22 5.06
CA PRO A 209 23.27 -2.79 6.26
C PRO A 209 23.11 -1.72 7.36
N GLY A 210 21.99 -1.76 8.09
CA GLY A 210 21.76 -0.86 9.23
C GLY A 210 21.24 0.55 8.91
N THR A 211 21.27 1.01 7.65
CA THR A 211 20.89 2.39 7.25
C THR A 211 19.38 2.73 7.31
N GLY A 212 18.57 1.87 7.93
CA GLY A 212 17.14 2.16 8.17
C GLY A 212 16.22 2.03 6.95
N LYS A 213 16.63 1.38 5.85
CA LYS A 213 15.83 1.25 4.60
C LYS A 213 14.39 0.77 4.83
N THR A 214 14.23 -0.32 5.58
CA THR A 214 12.91 -0.87 5.92
C THR A 214 12.08 0.13 6.71
N ALA A 215 12.72 0.86 7.63
CA ALA A 215 12.07 1.89 8.42
C ALA A 215 11.57 3.02 7.49
N VAL A 216 12.43 3.53 6.60
CA VAL A 216 12.07 4.55 5.60
C VAL A 216 10.87 4.11 4.76
N GLY A 217 10.87 2.86 4.26
CA GLY A 217 9.74 2.33 3.48
C GLY A 217 8.42 2.30 4.25
N LEU A 218 8.43 1.88 5.51
CA LEU A 218 7.24 1.83 6.35
C LEU A 218 6.75 3.22 6.75
N HIS A 219 7.65 4.14 7.06
CA HIS A 219 7.31 5.52 7.38
C HIS A 219 6.78 6.25 6.15
N ARG A 220 7.34 5.99 4.96
CA ARG A 220 6.79 6.44 3.68
C ARG A 220 5.36 5.95 3.49
N ALA A 221 5.08 4.67 3.70
CA ALA A 221 3.71 4.14 3.60
C ALA A 221 2.75 4.88 4.56
N ALA A 222 3.15 5.09 5.81
CA ALA A 222 2.35 5.84 6.79
C ALA A 222 2.14 7.32 6.41
N TYR A 223 3.15 7.97 5.84
CA TYR A 223 3.04 9.34 5.33
C TYR A 223 2.07 9.43 4.14
N LEU A 224 2.20 8.52 3.18
CA LEU A 224 1.32 8.48 2.00
C LEU A 224 -0.13 8.19 2.40
N LEU A 225 -0.36 7.30 3.38
CA LEU A 225 -1.70 7.04 3.94
C LEU A 225 -2.31 8.28 4.60
N TYR A 226 -1.49 9.13 5.21
CA TYR A 226 -1.93 10.39 5.79
C TYR A 226 -2.30 11.44 4.72
N ILE A 227 -1.41 11.71 3.76
CA ILE A 227 -1.62 12.74 2.73
C ILE A 227 -2.68 12.30 1.69
N HIS A 228 -2.61 11.04 1.24
CA HIS A 228 -3.47 10.49 0.18
C HIS A 228 -4.61 9.63 0.73
N ARG A 229 -5.05 9.87 1.97
CA ARG A 229 -6.05 9.05 2.68
C ARG A 229 -7.30 8.72 1.86
N ARG A 230 -7.77 9.65 1.02
CA ARG A 230 -8.99 9.46 0.21
C ARG A 230 -8.76 8.47 -0.94
N GLN A 231 -7.58 8.51 -1.56
CA GLN A 231 -7.20 7.64 -2.67
C GLN A 231 -6.84 6.25 -2.13
N LEU A 232 -5.96 6.19 -1.14
CA LEU A 232 -5.42 4.93 -0.63
C LEU A 232 -6.42 4.13 0.21
N LYS A 233 -7.41 4.77 0.85
CA LYS A 233 -8.50 4.04 1.52
C LYS A 233 -9.34 3.19 0.56
N ARG A 234 -9.33 3.49 -0.75
CA ARG A 234 -10.06 2.70 -1.76
C ARG A 234 -9.19 1.59 -2.38
N THR A 235 -7.90 1.86 -2.58
CA THR A 235 -6.98 0.93 -3.26
C THR A 235 -6.25 0.00 -2.29
N GLY A 236 -6.14 0.37 -1.01
CA GLY A 236 -5.34 -0.33 -0.01
C GLY A 236 -3.84 -0.10 -0.17
N VAL A 237 -3.08 -0.64 0.78
CA VAL A 237 -1.60 -0.70 0.75
C VAL A 237 -1.19 -2.14 1.09
N LEU A 238 -0.28 -2.71 0.31
CA LEU A 238 0.28 -4.04 0.49
C LEU A 238 1.80 -3.93 0.72
N VAL A 239 2.26 -4.42 1.86
CA VAL A 239 3.68 -4.61 2.15
C VAL A 239 4.02 -6.08 1.88
N VAL A 240 4.92 -6.32 0.93
CA VAL A 240 5.40 -7.67 0.62
C VAL A 240 6.75 -7.89 1.29
N GLY A 241 6.83 -8.89 2.16
CA GLY A 241 8.05 -9.27 2.86
C GLY A 241 8.61 -10.61 2.35
N PRO A 242 9.90 -10.90 2.62
CA PRO A 242 10.54 -12.13 2.18
C PRO A 242 10.05 -13.38 2.92
N ASN A 243 9.65 -13.26 4.19
CA ASN A 243 9.19 -14.38 5.01
C ASN A 243 8.32 -13.90 6.20
N PRO A 244 7.58 -14.81 6.86
CA PRO A 244 6.70 -14.44 7.96
C PRO A 244 7.43 -13.86 9.19
N ALA A 245 8.66 -14.31 9.48
CA ALA A 245 9.43 -13.81 10.61
C ALA A 245 9.80 -12.33 10.44
N PHE A 246 10.21 -11.93 9.24
CA PHE A 246 10.46 -10.53 8.89
C PHE A 246 9.18 -9.69 9.00
N LEU A 247 8.05 -10.21 8.51
CA LEU A 247 6.77 -9.52 8.61
C LEU A 247 6.34 -9.34 10.07
N HIS A 248 6.52 -10.38 10.90
CA HIS A 248 6.26 -10.28 12.33
C HIS A 248 7.14 -9.22 12.99
N TYR A 249 8.43 -9.19 12.66
CA TYR A 249 9.37 -8.16 13.15
C TYR A 249 8.88 -6.75 12.82
N ILE A 250 8.44 -6.47 11.60
CA ILE A 250 7.99 -5.12 11.21
C ILE A 250 6.52 -4.79 11.56
N SER A 251 5.75 -5.79 12.01
CA SER A 251 4.29 -5.71 12.13
C SER A 251 3.80 -4.59 13.05
N ALA A 252 4.61 -4.21 14.05
CA ALA A 252 4.26 -3.19 15.04
C ALA A 252 4.43 -1.74 14.55
N VAL A 253 5.22 -1.51 13.50
CA VAL A 253 5.61 -0.13 13.09
C VAL A 253 4.41 0.66 12.57
N LEU A 254 3.63 0.10 11.64
CA LEU A 254 2.50 0.82 11.04
C LEU A 254 1.35 1.05 12.06
N PRO A 255 0.96 0.06 12.89
CA PRO A 255 0.02 0.28 13.99
C PRO A 255 0.47 1.38 14.97
N ALA A 256 1.75 1.41 15.34
CA ALA A 256 2.31 2.46 16.20
C ALA A 256 2.15 3.88 15.62
N LEU A 257 2.12 3.99 14.29
CA LEU A 257 1.90 5.24 13.55
C LEU A 257 0.40 5.52 13.26
N GLY A 258 -0.50 4.68 13.76
CA GLY A 258 -1.95 4.79 13.59
C GLY A 258 -2.49 4.18 12.30
N GLU A 259 -1.72 3.31 11.63
CA GLU A 259 -2.11 2.68 10.35
C GLU A 259 -2.40 1.19 10.53
N VAL A 260 -3.68 0.84 10.70
CA VAL A 260 -4.13 -0.54 11.00
C VAL A 260 -4.65 -1.31 9.77
N ASP A 261 -4.96 -0.61 8.68
CA ASP A 261 -5.59 -1.19 7.47
C ASP A 261 -4.56 -1.64 6.40
N VAL A 262 -3.29 -1.78 6.76
CA VAL A 262 -2.22 -2.18 5.83
C VAL A 262 -2.08 -3.70 5.80
N GLN A 263 -2.17 -4.28 4.60
CA GLN A 263 -1.95 -5.72 4.43
C GLN A 263 -0.45 -6.01 4.37
N GLN A 264 -0.02 -7.02 5.11
CA GLN A 264 1.34 -7.51 5.09
C GLN A 264 1.32 -8.98 4.70
N ARG A 265 1.98 -9.35 3.61
CA ARG A 265 2.02 -10.74 3.10
C ARG A 265 3.40 -11.09 2.61
N THR A 266 3.72 -12.39 2.61
CA THR A 266 4.88 -12.88 1.88
C THR A 266 4.56 -12.92 0.39
N LEU A 267 5.58 -13.00 -0.47
CA LEU A 267 5.36 -13.18 -1.90
C LEU A 267 4.49 -14.43 -2.17
N ASP A 268 4.79 -15.55 -1.50
CA ASP A 268 4.00 -16.79 -1.62
C ASP A 268 2.54 -16.60 -1.22
N GLY A 269 2.28 -15.89 -0.12
CA GLY A 269 0.91 -15.61 0.35
C GLY A 269 0.14 -14.61 -0.52
N VAL A 270 0.81 -13.91 -1.45
CA VAL A 270 0.16 -13.10 -2.49
C VAL A 270 -0.17 -13.96 -3.70
N LEU A 271 0.72 -14.90 -4.06
CA LEU A 271 0.62 -15.69 -5.28
C LEU A 271 -0.28 -16.94 -5.14
N SER A 272 -0.35 -17.54 -3.95
CA SER A 272 -1.08 -18.78 -3.73
C SER A 272 -1.74 -18.81 -2.34
N GLU A 273 -2.92 -19.43 -2.27
CA GLU A 273 -3.57 -19.78 -1.01
C GLU A 273 -2.96 -21.05 -0.37
N TYR A 274 -2.25 -21.84 -1.17
CA TYR A 274 -1.64 -23.11 -0.75
C TYR A 274 -0.12 -23.02 -0.74
N PRO A 275 0.55 -23.66 0.23
CA PRO A 275 2.00 -23.75 0.24
C PRO A 275 2.50 -24.53 -0.99
N PRO A 276 3.68 -24.19 -1.52
CA PRO A 276 4.27 -24.93 -2.63
C PRO A 276 4.56 -26.38 -2.22
N GLY A 277 4.23 -27.33 -3.09
CA GLY A 277 4.47 -28.76 -2.86
C GLY A 277 5.91 -29.21 -3.14
N ALA A 278 6.70 -28.37 -3.80
CA ALA A 278 8.09 -28.62 -4.14
C ALA A 278 8.86 -27.29 -4.27
N VAL A 279 10.18 -27.35 -4.18
CA VAL A 279 11.08 -26.20 -4.37
C VAL A 279 11.88 -26.44 -5.65
N ASP A 280 11.95 -25.40 -6.49
CA ASP A 280 12.72 -25.42 -7.72
C ASP A 280 14.23 -25.51 -7.43
N THR A 281 14.97 -26.20 -8.31
CA THR A 281 16.43 -26.11 -8.32
C THR A 281 16.86 -24.71 -8.74
N ASP A 282 18.11 -24.32 -8.44
CA ASP A 282 18.64 -23.00 -8.83
C ASP A 282 18.56 -22.76 -10.35
N ASP A 283 18.78 -23.80 -11.15
CA ASP A 283 18.67 -23.73 -12.61
C ASP A 283 17.22 -23.55 -13.06
N ALA A 284 16.29 -24.31 -12.47
CA ALA A 284 14.86 -24.20 -12.75
C ALA A 284 14.33 -22.80 -12.39
N ALA A 285 14.69 -22.30 -11.21
CA ALA A 285 14.31 -20.98 -10.73
C ALA A 285 14.86 -19.90 -11.67
N ARG A 286 16.13 -20.00 -12.08
CA ARG A 286 16.74 -19.03 -13.01
C ARG A 286 15.95 -18.92 -14.32
N VAL A 287 15.54 -20.04 -14.89
CA VAL A 287 14.74 -20.06 -16.12
C VAL A 287 13.33 -19.53 -15.87
N LYS A 288 12.66 -19.97 -14.80
CA LYS A 288 11.28 -19.56 -14.48
C LYS A 288 11.15 -18.07 -14.15
N HIS A 289 12.19 -17.46 -13.57
CA HIS A 289 12.24 -16.04 -13.23
C HIS A 289 12.79 -15.15 -14.37
N ASP A 290 13.22 -15.73 -15.49
CA ASP A 290 13.67 -15.00 -16.67
C ASP A 290 12.47 -14.43 -17.46
N ALA A 291 12.61 -13.21 -18.00
CA ALA A 291 11.59 -12.58 -18.85
C ALA A 291 11.23 -13.42 -20.09
N ARG A 292 12.15 -14.26 -20.58
CA ARG A 292 11.90 -15.22 -21.66
C ARG A 292 10.78 -16.19 -21.33
N MET A 293 10.62 -16.59 -20.06
CA MET A 293 9.53 -17.49 -19.64
C MET A 293 8.15 -16.86 -19.87
N ALA A 294 8.01 -15.54 -19.71
CA ALA A 294 6.75 -14.86 -20.04
C ALA A 294 6.40 -14.97 -21.53
N ALA A 295 7.41 -14.94 -22.42
CA ALA A 295 7.21 -15.15 -23.85
C ALA A 295 6.83 -16.61 -24.17
N VAL A 296 7.44 -17.60 -23.49
CA VAL A 296 7.06 -19.02 -23.61
C VAL A 296 5.61 -19.23 -23.17
N LEU A 297 5.22 -18.71 -22.01
CA LEU A 297 3.85 -18.79 -21.50
C LEU A 297 2.84 -18.11 -22.43
N ARG A 298 3.20 -16.95 -23.00
CA ARG A 298 2.37 -16.28 -24.00
C ARG A 298 2.21 -17.14 -25.25
N ARG A 299 3.29 -17.72 -25.79
CA ARG A 299 3.20 -18.62 -26.95
C ARG A 299 2.32 -19.83 -26.65
N ALA A 300 2.49 -20.46 -25.49
CA ALA A 300 1.67 -21.59 -25.05
C ALA A 300 0.19 -21.22 -24.94
N LEU A 301 -0.13 -20.07 -24.34
CA LEU A 301 -1.50 -19.59 -24.20
C LEU A 301 -2.16 -19.31 -25.55
N TYR A 302 -1.49 -18.59 -26.44
CA TYR A 302 -2.04 -18.20 -27.74
C TYR A 302 -2.03 -19.33 -28.78
N ALA A 303 -1.22 -20.38 -28.58
CA ALA A 303 -1.28 -21.60 -29.39
C ALA A 303 -2.60 -22.38 -29.21
N ARG A 304 -3.36 -22.11 -28.14
CA ARG A 304 -4.69 -22.70 -27.91
C ARG A 304 -5.81 -22.07 -28.73
N ILE A 305 -5.56 -20.92 -29.37
CA ILE A 305 -6.55 -20.29 -30.27
C ILE A 305 -6.58 -21.09 -31.57
N ALA A 306 -7.74 -21.68 -31.86
CA ALA A 306 -7.97 -22.47 -33.06
C ALA A 306 -8.77 -21.67 -34.09
N GLU A 307 -8.58 -22.02 -35.36
CA GLU A 307 -9.44 -21.52 -36.41
C GLU A 307 -10.82 -22.19 -36.32
N PRO A 308 -11.92 -21.43 -36.36
CA PRO A 308 -13.26 -22.00 -36.37
C PRO A 308 -13.48 -22.89 -37.59
N THR A 309 -13.99 -24.11 -37.39
CA THR A 309 -14.27 -25.09 -38.46
C THR A 309 -15.74 -25.18 -38.82
N GLU A 310 -16.64 -24.74 -37.95
CA GLU A 310 -18.10 -24.87 -38.12
C GLU A 310 -18.81 -23.52 -38.09
N SER A 311 -19.97 -23.45 -38.77
CA SER A 311 -20.87 -22.30 -38.67
C SER A 311 -21.73 -22.40 -37.41
N ILE A 312 -21.99 -21.28 -36.75
CA ILE A 312 -22.88 -21.24 -35.59
C ILE A 312 -24.32 -21.16 -36.08
N VAL A 313 -25.20 -22.00 -35.56
CA VAL A 313 -26.65 -21.90 -35.78
C VAL A 313 -27.32 -21.79 -34.43
N VAL A 314 -28.02 -20.68 -34.20
CA VAL A 314 -28.74 -20.41 -32.95
C VAL A 314 -30.24 -20.41 -33.23
N PRO A 315 -31.04 -21.25 -32.54
CA PRO A 315 -32.48 -21.19 -32.65
C PRO A 315 -33.02 -19.96 -31.92
N ASP A 316 -33.99 -19.28 -32.53
CA ASP A 316 -34.69 -18.13 -31.97
C ASP A 316 -36.17 -18.18 -32.40
N GLY A 317 -37.02 -18.72 -31.53
CA GLY A 317 -38.41 -19.06 -31.89
C GLY A 317 -38.49 -20.07 -33.03
N SER A 318 -39.20 -19.72 -34.09
CA SER A 318 -39.30 -20.51 -35.34
C SER A 318 -38.10 -20.30 -36.28
N TYR A 319 -37.22 -19.35 -35.98
CA TYR A 319 -36.10 -18.98 -36.84
C TYR A 319 -34.80 -19.66 -36.42
N ARG A 320 -33.88 -19.75 -37.39
CA ARG A 320 -32.49 -20.16 -37.18
C ARG A 320 -31.57 -19.06 -37.65
N LEU A 321 -30.83 -18.47 -36.70
CA LEU A 321 -29.87 -17.41 -36.95
C LEU A 321 -28.50 -18.04 -37.19
N ARG A 322 -27.88 -17.75 -38.34
CA ARG A 322 -26.64 -18.42 -38.77
C ARG A 322 -25.47 -17.44 -38.80
N VAL A 323 -24.38 -17.79 -38.14
CA VAL A 323 -23.08 -17.11 -38.29
C VAL A 323 -22.17 -17.97 -39.17
N PRO A 324 -21.83 -17.52 -40.38
CA PRO A 324 -20.94 -18.27 -41.26
C PRO A 324 -19.54 -18.44 -40.65
N VAL A 325 -18.96 -19.63 -40.82
CA VAL A 325 -17.60 -19.96 -40.35
C VAL A 325 -16.55 -18.97 -40.87
N THR A 326 -16.65 -18.56 -42.14
CA THR A 326 -15.72 -17.60 -42.77
C THR A 326 -15.77 -16.22 -42.12
N ALA A 327 -16.96 -15.76 -41.71
CA ALA A 327 -17.12 -14.50 -41.00
C ALA A 327 -16.54 -14.59 -39.57
N LEU A 328 -16.75 -15.71 -38.91
CA LEU A 328 -16.20 -15.97 -37.57
C LEU A 328 -14.66 -16.05 -37.61
N ALA A 329 -14.09 -16.83 -38.52
CA ALA A 329 -12.65 -17.00 -38.70
C ALA A 329 -11.95 -15.65 -38.93
N ARG A 330 -12.52 -14.80 -39.81
CA ARG A 330 -12.01 -13.43 -40.04
C ARG A 330 -11.99 -12.60 -38.76
N HIS A 331 -13.02 -12.70 -37.93
CA HIS A 331 -13.07 -11.95 -36.68
C HIS A 331 -12.11 -12.47 -35.62
N VAL A 332 -11.94 -13.80 -35.51
CA VAL A 332 -10.95 -14.42 -34.63
C VAL A 332 -9.54 -14.01 -35.04
N ALA A 333 -9.19 -14.13 -36.32
CA ALA A 333 -7.87 -13.74 -36.84
C ALA A 333 -7.58 -12.25 -36.59
N ARG A 334 -8.55 -11.37 -36.86
CA ARG A 334 -8.41 -9.93 -36.61
C ARG A 334 -8.18 -9.62 -35.13
N ILE A 335 -8.96 -10.20 -34.23
CA ILE A 335 -8.83 -9.96 -32.78
C ILE A 335 -7.51 -10.52 -32.26
N ARG A 336 -7.06 -11.66 -32.78
CA ARG A 336 -5.73 -12.21 -32.48
C ARG A 336 -4.60 -11.26 -32.89
N GLY A 337 -4.74 -10.56 -34.03
CA GLY A 337 -3.77 -9.58 -34.51
C GLY A 337 -3.77 -8.24 -33.74
N GLU A 338 -4.80 -7.95 -32.94
CA GLU A 338 -4.89 -6.73 -32.12
C GLU A 338 -4.05 -6.81 -30.82
N ASP A 339 -3.48 -7.97 -30.51
CA ASP A 339 -2.64 -8.23 -29.31
C ASP A 339 -3.26 -7.78 -27.97
N VAL A 340 -4.57 -7.95 -27.83
CA VAL A 340 -5.30 -7.66 -26.60
C VAL A 340 -5.12 -8.76 -25.55
N PRO A 341 -5.26 -8.47 -24.24
CA PRO A 341 -5.22 -9.52 -23.21
C PRO A 341 -6.17 -10.69 -23.53
N TYR A 342 -5.72 -11.93 -23.30
CA TYR A 342 -6.40 -13.14 -23.79
C TYR A 342 -7.89 -13.21 -23.41
N GLY A 343 -8.24 -12.90 -22.16
CA GLY A 343 -9.63 -12.86 -21.70
C GLY A 343 -10.46 -11.77 -22.38
N VAL A 344 -9.87 -10.61 -22.66
CA VAL A 344 -10.52 -9.52 -23.41
C VAL A 344 -10.75 -9.94 -24.85
N GLY A 345 -9.79 -10.63 -25.47
CA GLY A 345 -9.93 -11.19 -26.82
C GLY A 345 -11.12 -12.14 -26.92
N ARG A 346 -11.26 -13.07 -25.96
CA ARG A 346 -12.41 -13.98 -25.89
C ARG A 346 -13.74 -13.24 -25.80
N GLU A 347 -13.87 -12.24 -24.92
CA GLU A 347 -15.11 -11.45 -24.82
C GLU A 347 -15.39 -10.64 -26.10
N ARG A 348 -14.35 -10.14 -26.79
CA ARG A 348 -14.52 -9.47 -28.09
C ARG A 348 -15.02 -10.43 -29.17
N VAL A 349 -14.53 -11.68 -29.21
CA VAL A 349 -15.05 -12.70 -30.14
C VAL A 349 -16.52 -12.97 -29.86
N ARG A 350 -16.88 -13.15 -28.57
CA ARG A 350 -18.26 -13.32 -28.14
C ARG A 350 -19.15 -12.16 -28.57
N ALA A 351 -18.73 -10.92 -28.26
CA ALA A 351 -19.46 -9.72 -28.66
C ALA A 351 -19.63 -9.63 -30.18
N ARG A 352 -18.63 -10.10 -30.95
CA ARG A 352 -18.73 -10.09 -32.41
C ARG A 352 -19.67 -11.15 -32.97
N ILE A 353 -19.72 -12.34 -32.37
CA ILE A 353 -20.73 -13.35 -32.65
C ILE A 353 -22.13 -12.77 -32.42
N VAL A 354 -22.36 -12.21 -31.23
CA VAL A 354 -23.65 -11.60 -30.87
C VAL A 354 -24.02 -10.48 -31.83
N ALA A 355 -23.09 -9.59 -32.18
CA ALA A 355 -23.34 -8.50 -33.14
C ALA A 355 -23.68 -9.01 -34.56
N MET A 356 -23.12 -10.14 -34.99
CA MET A 356 -23.49 -10.76 -36.28
C MET A 356 -24.91 -11.34 -36.25
N ILE A 357 -25.34 -11.87 -35.11
CA ILE A 357 -26.70 -12.36 -34.91
C ILE A 357 -27.69 -11.19 -34.81
N GLN A 358 -27.36 -10.16 -34.03
CA GLN A 358 -28.16 -8.94 -33.88
C GLN A 358 -28.46 -8.28 -35.23
N ARG A 359 -27.45 -8.13 -36.11
CA ARG A 359 -27.66 -7.55 -37.45
C ARG A 359 -28.66 -8.33 -38.31
N GLN A 360 -28.80 -9.65 -38.10
CA GLN A 360 -29.80 -10.45 -38.82
C GLN A 360 -31.22 -10.16 -38.35
N LEU A 361 -31.40 -9.85 -37.07
CA LEU A 361 -32.69 -9.44 -36.52
C LEU A 361 -33.05 -8.02 -36.95
N GLU A 362 -32.08 -7.09 -36.87
CA GLU A 362 -32.28 -5.70 -37.31
C GLU A 362 -32.65 -5.61 -38.79
N ALA A 363 -32.03 -6.43 -39.64
CA ALA A 363 -32.38 -6.53 -41.06
C ALA A 363 -33.83 -7.03 -41.32
N ARG A 364 -34.47 -7.63 -40.30
CA ARG A 364 -35.88 -8.06 -40.32
C ARG A 364 -36.82 -7.06 -39.66
N GLY A 365 -36.31 -5.92 -39.21
CA GLY A 365 -37.09 -4.90 -38.48
C GLY A 365 -37.25 -5.19 -36.98
N GLU A 366 -36.52 -6.17 -36.43
CA GLU A 366 -36.56 -6.50 -35.01
C GLU A 366 -35.45 -5.75 -34.24
N ALA A 367 -35.80 -5.22 -33.06
CA ALA A 367 -34.86 -4.54 -32.16
C ALA A 367 -34.63 -5.35 -30.88
N PRO A 368 -33.56 -6.16 -30.80
CA PRO A 368 -33.34 -7.03 -29.64
C PRO A 368 -33.00 -6.23 -28.37
N THR A 369 -33.58 -6.64 -27.24
CA THR A 369 -33.31 -6.04 -25.94
C THR A 369 -31.95 -6.47 -25.38
N LYS A 370 -31.39 -5.71 -24.42
CA LYS A 370 -30.15 -6.09 -23.71
C LYS A 370 -30.23 -7.48 -23.08
N ARG A 371 -31.37 -7.83 -22.48
CA ARG A 371 -31.61 -9.15 -21.88
C ARG A 371 -31.54 -10.27 -22.91
N TRP A 372 -32.03 -10.02 -24.12
CA TRP A 372 -31.94 -10.97 -25.22
C TRP A 372 -30.48 -11.15 -25.68
N LEU A 373 -29.72 -10.05 -25.82
CA LEU A 373 -28.29 -10.10 -26.18
C LEU A 373 -27.45 -10.89 -25.15
N ASP A 374 -27.75 -10.73 -23.86
CA ASP A 374 -27.10 -11.50 -22.81
C ASP A 374 -27.42 -13.00 -22.90
N THR A 375 -28.68 -13.33 -23.22
CA THR A 375 -29.15 -14.71 -23.39
C THR A 375 -28.51 -15.37 -24.60
N ILE A 376 -28.53 -14.70 -25.76
CA ILE A 376 -27.97 -15.26 -27.00
C ILE A 376 -26.46 -15.46 -26.89
N GLY A 377 -25.76 -14.52 -26.22
CA GLY A 377 -24.32 -14.65 -25.97
C GLY A 377 -23.95 -15.81 -25.05
N ARG A 378 -24.92 -16.41 -24.34
CA ARG A 378 -24.75 -17.60 -23.49
C ARG A 378 -25.38 -18.85 -24.10
N ALA A 379 -25.95 -18.75 -25.29
CA ALA A 379 -26.55 -19.89 -25.98
C ALA A 379 -25.49 -20.96 -26.24
N ARG A 380 -25.87 -22.24 -26.08
CA ARG A 380 -24.98 -23.39 -26.23
C ARG A 380 -24.17 -23.38 -27.54
N PRO A 381 -24.74 -23.06 -28.72
CA PRO A 381 -23.96 -22.99 -29.96
C PRO A 381 -22.90 -21.88 -29.95
N VAL A 382 -23.20 -20.73 -29.33
CA VAL A 382 -22.25 -19.60 -29.22
C VAL A 382 -21.11 -19.95 -28.28
N VAL A 383 -21.43 -20.52 -27.11
CA VAL A 383 -20.42 -20.95 -26.13
C VAL A 383 -19.53 -22.05 -26.70
N ALA A 384 -20.10 -23.05 -27.38
CA ALA A 384 -19.33 -24.13 -28.00
C ALA A 384 -18.35 -23.61 -29.07
N ALA A 385 -18.80 -22.72 -29.94
CA ALA A 385 -17.93 -22.10 -30.94
C ALA A 385 -16.83 -21.24 -30.31
N LEU A 386 -17.15 -20.54 -29.21
CA LEU A 386 -16.19 -19.72 -28.48
C LEU A 386 -15.16 -20.60 -27.75
N ASP A 387 -15.57 -21.72 -27.16
CA ASP A 387 -14.68 -22.68 -26.49
C ASP A 387 -13.78 -23.41 -27.48
N HIS A 388 -14.26 -23.67 -28.69
CA HIS A 388 -13.44 -24.24 -29.76
C HIS A 388 -12.41 -23.22 -30.29
N ALA A 389 -12.86 -22.02 -30.69
CA ALA A 389 -11.97 -21.04 -31.33
C ALA A 389 -11.06 -20.31 -30.33
N TRP A 390 -11.54 -20.06 -29.11
CA TRP A 390 -10.84 -19.26 -28.11
C TRP A 390 -11.10 -19.80 -26.69
N PRO A 391 -10.58 -20.98 -26.34
CA PRO A 391 -10.94 -21.69 -25.12
C PRO A 391 -10.72 -20.86 -23.86
N LYS A 392 -11.57 -21.05 -22.86
CA LYS A 392 -11.30 -20.54 -21.50
C LYS A 392 -10.12 -21.33 -20.93
N VAL A 393 -9.14 -20.63 -20.38
CA VAL A 393 -7.92 -21.23 -19.85
C VAL A 393 -7.73 -20.80 -18.40
N ARG A 394 -7.46 -21.76 -17.51
CA ARG A 394 -6.96 -21.48 -16.17
C ARG A 394 -5.42 -21.47 -16.17
N PRO A 395 -4.77 -20.58 -15.39
CA PRO A 395 -3.30 -20.51 -15.34
C PRO A 395 -2.65 -21.84 -14.95
N GLU A 396 -3.21 -22.55 -13.98
CA GLU A 396 -2.68 -23.80 -13.46
C GLU A 396 -2.74 -24.90 -14.54
N GLU A 397 -3.87 -25.01 -15.25
CA GLU A 397 -4.04 -25.94 -16.37
C GLU A 397 -3.10 -25.66 -17.55
N LEU A 398 -2.73 -24.38 -17.76
CA LEU A 398 -1.75 -24.02 -18.78
C LEU A 398 -0.34 -24.46 -18.35
N LEU A 399 0.05 -24.14 -17.11
CA LEU A 399 1.37 -24.48 -16.58
C LEU A 399 1.57 -26.00 -16.50
N THR A 400 0.59 -26.74 -15.96
CA THR A 400 0.66 -28.20 -15.87
C THR A 400 0.78 -28.83 -17.26
N ALA A 401 -0.03 -28.40 -18.23
CA ALA A 401 0.04 -28.96 -19.59
C ALA A 401 1.36 -28.61 -20.29
N LEU A 402 1.90 -27.41 -20.05
CA LEU A 402 3.16 -26.96 -20.64
C LEU A 402 4.36 -27.74 -20.09
N LEU A 403 4.44 -27.92 -18.76
CA LEU A 403 5.58 -28.55 -18.11
C LEU A 403 5.52 -30.09 -18.17
N ALA A 404 4.33 -30.67 -18.27
CA ALA A 404 4.17 -32.13 -18.38
C ALA A 404 4.59 -32.69 -19.75
N ASP A 405 4.42 -31.93 -20.84
CA ASP A 405 4.68 -32.39 -22.21
C ASP A 405 5.94 -31.72 -22.80
N PRO A 406 7.07 -32.45 -22.91
CA PRO A 406 8.30 -31.88 -23.44
C PRO A 406 8.23 -31.50 -24.92
N GLN A 407 7.37 -32.15 -25.72
CA GLN A 407 7.20 -31.77 -27.13
C GLN A 407 6.47 -30.44 -27.25
N VAL A 408 5.45 -30.23 -26.41
CA VAL A 408 4.75 -28.95 -26.34
C VAL A 408 5.70 -27.86 -25.89
N LEU A 409 6.46 -28.09 -24.82
CA LEU A 409 7.46 -27.14 -24.30
C LEU A 409 8.49 -26.77 -25.36
N ALA A 410 9.13 -27.76 -26.00
CA ALA A 410 10.15 -27.52 -27.01
C ALA A 410 9.63 -26.66 -28.17
N ARG A 411 8.41 -26.93 -28.64
CA ARG A 411 7.79 -26.15 -29.72
C ARG A 411 7.51 -24.71 -29.33
N VAL A 412 7.03 -24.45 -28.11
CA VAL A 412 6.72 -23.06 -27.69
C VAL A 412 7.98 -22.30 -27.24
N ALA A 413 8.97 -23.02 -26.73
CA ALA A 413 10.25 -22.49 -26.28
C ALA A 413 11.31 -22.36 -27.38
N ASP A 414 10.99 -22.78 -28.61
CA ASP A 414 11.89 -22.71 -29.75
C ASP A 414 12.44 -21.28 -29.96
N GLY A 415 13.76 -21.17 -30.02
CA GLY A 415 14.49 -19.89 -30.09
C GLY A 415 14.42 -19.02 -28.82
N LEU A 416 13.85 -19.50 -27.71
CA LEU A 416 13.79 -18.79 -26.41
C LEU A 416 14.59 -19.49 -25.32
N LEU A 417 14.43 -20.81 -25.18
CA LEU A 417 15.12 -21.62 -24.17
C LEU A 417 15.93 -22.74 -24.84
N THR A 418 17.13 -22.96 -24.31
CA THR A 418 18.01 -24.07 -24.69
C THR A 418 17.50 -25.40 -24.15
N ALA A 419 17.97 -26.52 -24.71
CA ALA A 419 17.57 -27.86 -24.23
C ALA A 419 17.88 -28.09 -22.72
N PRO A 420 19.05 -27.69 -22.18
CA PRO A 420 19.30 -27.78 -20.74
C PRO A 420 18.35 -26.93 -19.90
N GLU A 421 18.02 -25.72 -20.35
CA GLU A 421 17.05 -24.85 -19.66
C GLU A 421 15.64 -25.45 -19.66
N GLN A 422 15.24 -26.11 -20.75
CA GLN A 422 13.95 -26.81 -20.85
C GLN A 422 13.90 -28.02 -19.91
N GLU A 423 14.97 -28.81 -19.85
CA GLU A 423 15.03 -29.96 -18.93
C GLU A 423 15.03 -29.51 -17.47
N ALA A 424 15.68 -28.38 -17.15
CA ALA A 424 15.73 -27.86 -15.79
C ALA A 424 14.35 -27.49 -15.21
N ILE A 425 13.39 -27.09 -16.03
CA ILE A 425 12.05 -26.63 -15.57
C ILE A 425 10.97 -27.72 -15.61
N ARG A 426 11.32 -28.93 -16.05
CA ARG A 426 10.44 -30.10 -16.01
C ARG A 426 10.51 -30.78 -14.66
#